data_AF-A0A7V5KVD2-F1
#
_entry.id   AF-A0A7V5KVD2-F1
#
_cell.length_a   1.000
_cell.length_b   1.000
_cell.length_c   1.000
_cell.angle_alpha   90.00
_cell.angle_beta   90.00
_cell.angle_gamma   90.00
#
_symmetry.space_group_name_H-M   'P 1'
#
loop_
_entity.id
_entity.type
_entity.pdbx_description
1 polymer ?
#
loop_
_entity_poly.entity_id
_entity_poly.type
_entity_poly.pdbx_seq_one_letter_code
_entity_poly.pdbx_strand_id
1 'polypeptide(L)'
;MRHEPGEVNAAQVISPNANTAQATSRRLEKLDVVHSVRWLGSIIPDHQEEKVRLLHQLKGMVAGTVNFQGDVSEEAGKAAFVKLEKRLKGLEHSFYGSATLHTAVDNLRATLSQVNRKAGTGTPLASLEHDLFVLLPNLLRQLASMSDVPPISFLNMDSRITSRYVSNNNSWRLEVIPEKDLARKGDLRTFVS
;
A
#
# COMPACT_ATOMS: atom_id res chain seq x y z
N MET A 1 -20.77 -5.60 16.94
CA MET A 1 -20.71 -4.16 16.61
C MET A 1 -19.28 -3.85 16.21
N ARG A 2 -19.03 -3.43 14.97
CA ARG A 2 -17.67 -3.11 14.50
C ARG A 2 -17.27 -1.76 15.09
N HIS A 3 -16.18 -1.73 15.85
CA HIS A 3 -15.62 -0.50 16.39
C HIS A 3 -15.22 0.42 15.23
N GLU A 4 -15.80 1.62 15.20
CA GLU A 4 -15.33 2.66 14.29
C GLU A 4 -13.92 3.09 14.72
N PRO A 5 -12.99 3.36 13.78
CA PRO A 5 -11.62 3.72 14.10
C PRO A 5 -11.53 5.17 14.62
N GLY A 6 -11.92 5.39 15.86
CA GLY A 6 -11.29 6.38 16.72
C GLY A 6 -10.17 5.66 17.45
N GLU A 7 -8.93 6.11 17.33
CA GLU A 7 -7.82 5.65 18.18
C GLU A 7 -8.33 5.63 19.62
N VAL A 8 -8.23 4.48 20.30
CA VAL A 8 -8.95 4.15 21.57
C VAL A 8 -8.65 5.14 22.71
N ASN A 9 -7.73 6.09 22.50
CA ASN A 9 -7.27 7.09 23.44
C ASN A 9 -7.20 8.53 22.87
N ALA A 10 -7.93 8.87 21.80
CA ALA A 10 -7.94 10.25 21.28
C ALA A 10 -8.89 11.16 22.06
N ALA A 11 -8.45 12.38 22.40
CA ALA A 11 -9.34 13.41 22.92
C ALA A 11 -10.08 14.10 21.78
N GLN A 12 -11.31 14.54 22.00
CA GLN A 12 -12.12 15.18 20.97
C GLN A 12 -12.37 16.65 21.27
N VAL A 13 -12.15 17.50 20.28
CA VAL A 13 -12.43 18.93 20.35
C VAL A 13 -13.41 19.28 19.24
N ILE A 14 -14.47 20.02 19.57
CA ILE A 14 -15.45 20.52 18.60
C ILE A 14 -15.16 21.99 18.32
N SER A 15 -15.03 22.33 17.04
CA SER A 15 -14.83 23.70 16.56
C SER A 15 -16.05 24.16 15.76
N PRO A 16 -16.39 25.47 15.79
CA PRO A 16 -17.60 25.98 15.14
C PRO A 16 -17.51 26.06 13.60
N ASN A 17 -16.30 26.05 13.03
CA ASN A 17 -16.08 26.13 11.58
C ASN A 17 -14.66 25.67 11.21
N ALA A 18 -14.40 25.56 9.90
CA ALA A 18 -13.13 25.12 9.34
C ALA A 18 -11.93 25.98 9.77
N ASN A 19 -12.07 27.31 9.76
CA ASN A 19 -10.98 28.24 10.08
C ASN A 19 -10.57 28.10 11.56
N THR A 20 -11.56 28.03 12.45
CA THR A 20 -11.32 27.80 13.88
C THR A 20 -10.74 26.42 14.14
N ALA A 21 -11.20 25.39 13.42
CA ALA A 21 -10.63 24.05 13.49
C ALA A 21 -9.15 24.06 13.08
N GLN A 22 -8.80 24.67 11.96
CA GLN A 22 -7.41 24.77 11.50
C GLN A 22 -6.52 25.50 12.50
N ALA A 23 -6.97 26.64 13.02
CA ALA A 23 -6.22 27.41 14.01
C ALA A 23 -6.03 26.61 15.33
N THR A 24 -7.07 25.89 15.75
CA THR A 24 -7.03 25.03 16.94
C THR A 24 -6.09 23.84 16.75
N SER A 25 -6.14 23.17 15.58
CA SER A 25 -5.21 22.08 15.22
C SER A 25 -3.76 22.53 15.35
N ARG A 26 -3.41 23.64 14.70
CA ARG A 26 -2.04 24.19 14.71
C ARG A 26 -1.57 24.60 16.11
N ARG A 27 -2.48 24.97 17.01
CA ARG A 27 -2.13 25.30 18.39
C ARG A 27 -1.90 24.04 19.21
N LEU A 28 -2.74 23.03 19.03
CA LEU A 28 -2.65 21.75 19.73
C LEU A 28 -1.43 20.94 19.28
N GLU A 29 -1.11 20.93 17.99
CA GLU A 29 0.09 20.28 17.42
C GLU A 29 1.41 20.85 17.95
N LYS A 30 1.40 22.02 18.60
CA LYS A 30 2.61 22.62 19.22
C LYS A 30 2.83 22.17 20.66
N LEU A 31 1.90 21.41 21.25
CA LEU A 31 2.02 20.93 22.62
C LEU A 31 2.84 19.66 22.64
N ASP A 32 3.85 19.58 23.52
CA ASP A 32 4.75 18.42 23.63
C ASP A 32 4.02 17.11 24.03
N VAL A 33 2.80 17.21 24.55
CA VAL A 33 1.95 16.07 24.94
C VAL A 33 1.06 15.57 23.80
N VAL A 34 1.03 16.26 22.66
CA VAL A 34 0.22 15.93 21.49
C VAL A 34 1.11 15.41 20.39
N HIS A 35 0.86 14.18 19.94
CA HIS A 35 1.55 13.58 18.80
C HIS A 35 1.10 14.21 17.48
N SER A 36 -0.22 14.27 17.29
CA SER A 36 -0.83 14.84 16.10
C SER A 36 -2.29 15.20 16.34
N VAL A 37 -2.86 16.01 15.45
CA VAL A 37 -4.28 16.32 15.46
C VAL A 37 -4.89 15.92 14.13
N ARG A 38 -5.85 14.99 14.19
CA ARG A 38 -6.58 14.51 13.03
C ARG A 38 -7.88 15.27 12.87
N TRP A 39 -8.07 15.89 11.72
CA TRP A 39 -9.29 16.60 11.35
C TRP A 39 -9.48 16.52 9.82
N LEU A 40 -10.62 16.95 9.28
CA LEU A 40 -10.89 16.76 7.85
C LEU A 40 -9.79 17.37 6.94
N GLY A 41 -9.22 18.51 7.34
CA GLY A 41 -8.13 19.15 6.60
C GLY A 41 -6.81 18.39 6.66
N SER A 42 -6.54 17.60 7.70
CA SER A 42 -5.32 16.78 7.80
C SER A 42 -5.37 15.52 6.93
N ILE A 43 -6.54 15.19 6.36
CA ILE A 43 -6.72 14.05 5.44
C ILE A 43 -6.34 14.46 4.01
N ILE A 44 -6.45 15.75 3.70
CA ILE A 44 -6.08 16.30 2.40
C ILE A 44 -4.56 16.37 2.35
N PRO A 45 -3.89 15.68 1.42
CA PRO A 45 -2.42 15.73 1.35
C PRO A 45 -1.93 17.13 1.03
N ASP A 46 -0.79 17.51 1.61
CA ASP A 46 -0.04 18.68 1.18
C ASP A 46 0.69 18.41 -0.14
N HIS A 47 1.00 19.48 -0.88
CA HIS A 47 1.78 19.45 -2.13
C HIS A 47 1.23 18.47 -3.20
N GLN A 48 -0.10 18.37 -3.31
CA GLN A 48 -0.75 17.44 -4.23
C GLN A 48 -0.41 17.69 -5.69
N GLU A 49 -0.30 18.95 -6.12
CA GLU A 49 0.01 19.26 -7.52
C GLU A 49 1.34 18.66 -7.98
N GLU A 50 2.36 18.72 -7.13
CA GLU A 50 3.67 18.13 -7.39
C GLU A 50 3.58 16.60 -7.39
N LYS A 51 2.96 16.01 -6.35
CA LYS A 51 2.80 14.56 -6.22
C LYS A 51 2.01 13.96 -7.38
N VAL A 52 0.89 14.57 -7.75
CA VAL A 52 0.05 14.16 -8.88
C VAL A 52 0.84 14.28 -10.18
N ARG A 53 1.62 15.36 -10.37
CA ARG A 53 2.48 15.49 -11.56
C ARG A 53 3.50 14.36 -11.66
N LEU A 54 4.15 13.98 -10.57
CA LEU A 54 5.08 12.85 -10.53
C LEU A 54 4.38 11.53 -10.85
N LEU A 55 3.19 11.29 -10.31
CA LEU A 55 2.39 10.09 -10.61
C LEU A 55 1.97 10.05 -12.08
N HIS A 56 1.57 11.19 -12.65
CA HIS A 56 1.20 11.31 -14.06
C HIS A 56 2.37 11.02 -15.01
N GLN A 57 3.63 11.25 -14.60
CA GLN A 57 4.79 10.84 -15.41
C GLN A 57 4.88 9.32 -15.58
N LEU A 58 4.34 8.56 -14.63
CA LEU A 58 4.28 7.10 -14.68
C LEU A 58 3.07 6.60 -15.49
N LYS A 59 2.12 7.49 -15.82
CA LYS A 59 0.92 7.13 -16.58
C LYS A 59 1.32 6.60 -17.96
N GLY A 60 0.84 5.40 -18.28
CA GLY A 60 1.15 4.72 -19.53
C GLY A 60 2.50 3.99 -19.56
N MET A 61 3.34 4.10 -18.53
CA MET A 61 4.55 3.26 -18.40
C MET A 61 4.19 1.81 -18.02
N VAL A 62 3.04 1.62 -17.37
CA VAL A 62 2.54 0.32 -16.93
C VAL A 62 1.32 -0.04 -17.77
N ALA A 63 1.34 -1.23 -18.37
CA ALA A 63 0.18 -1.73 -19.08
C ALA A 63 -0.99 -1.90 -18.09
N GLY A 64 -2.02 -1.06 -18.22
CA GLY A 64 -3.21 -1.09 -17.35
C GLY A 64 -4.05 -2.37 -17.51
N THR A 65 -3.80 -3.12 -18.57
CA THR A 65 -4.38 -4.44 -18.81
C THR A 65 -3.29 -5.34 -19.38
N VAL A 66 -2.99 -6.44 -18.68
CA VAL A 66 -2.28 -7.56 -19.28
C VAL A 66 -3.32 -8.62 -19.58
N ASN A 67 -3.59 -8.81 -20.86
CA ASN A 67 -4.50 -9.84 -21.30
C ASN A 67 -3.73 -11.17 -21.26
N PHE A 68 -3.80 -11.89 -20.13
CA PHE A 68 -3.26 -13.26 -19.99
C PHE A 68 -4.17 -14.29 -20.68
N GLN A 69 -4.71 -13.97 -21.86
CA GLN A 69 -5.26 -15.01 -22.70
C GLN A 69 -4.08 -15.81 -23.21
N GLY A 70 -3.88 -16.97 -22.59
CA GLY A 70 -2.76 -17.87 -22.80
C GLY A 70 -2.64 -18.27 -24.26
N ASP A 71 -1.66 -17.67 -24.94
CA ASP A 71 -1.28 -17.99 -26.32
C ASP A 71 0.02 -18.81 -26.35
N VAL A 72 0.51 -19.23 -25.18
CA VAL A 72 1.72 -20.05 -25.05
C VAL A 72 1.30 -21.51 -24.96
N SER A 73 1.70 -22.31 -25.95
CA SER A 73 1.47 -23.75 -25.91
C SER A 73 2.22 -24.39 -24.74
N GLU A 74 1.73 -25.53 -24.26
CA GLU A 74 2.39 -26.27 -23.17
C GLU A 74 3.85 -26.63 -23.50
N GLU A 75 4.13 -26.93 -24.78
CA GLU A 75 5.47 -27.22 -25.29
C GLU A 75 6.38 -25.99 -25.24
N ALA A 76 5.86 -24.81 -25.61
CA ALA A 76 6.58 -23.56 -25.53
C ALA A 76 6.88 -23.18 -24.08
N GLY A 77 5.93 -23.39 -23.17
CA GLY A 77 6.11 -23.25 -21.72
C GLY A 77 7.21 -24.17 -21.20
N LYS A 78 7.14 -25.47 -21.48
CA LYS A 78 8.18 -26.44 -21.09
C LYS A 78 9.56 -26.06 -21.64
N ALA A 79 9.65 -25.65 -22.89
CA ALA A 79 10.90 -25.22 -23.50
C ALA A 79 11.49 -23.97 -22.80
N ALA A 80 10.63 -23.01 -22.42
CA ALA A 80 11.05 -21.82 -21.67
C ALA A 80 11.57 -22.18 -20.27
N PHE A 81 10.92 -23.10 -19.56
CA PHE A 81 11.37 -23.59 -18.26
C PHE A 81 12.72 -24.31 -18.33
N VAL A 82 12.93 -25.18 -19.32
CA VAL A 82 14.23 -25.84 -19.55
C VAL A 82 15.32 -24.81 -19.88
N LYS A 83 14.98 -23.77 -20.65
CA LYS A 83 15.91 -22.68 -20.98
C LYS A 83 16.27 -21.86 -19.74
N LEU A 84 15.32 -21.58 -18.86
CA LEU A 84 15.56 -20.91 -17.57
C LEU A 84 16.48 -21.73 -16.66
N GLU A 85 16.21 -23.03 -16.51
CA GLU A 85 17.04 -23.95 -15.73
C GLU A 85 18.49 -23.97 -16.22
N LYS A 86 18.70 -24.06 -17.56
CA LYS A 86 20.04 -24.01 -18.17
C LYS A 86 20.75 -22.69 -17.91
N ARG A 87 20.02 -21.55 -17.95
CA ARG A 87 20.60 -20.23 -17.66
C ARG A 87 21.01 -20.11 -16.20
N LEU A 88 20.18 -20.57 -15.27
CA LEU A 88 20.50 -20.59 -13.84
C LEU A 88 21.75 -21.42 -13.55
N LYS A 89 21.89 -22.60 -14.19
CA LYS A 89 23.12 -23.42 -14.10
C LYS A 89 24.37 -22.68 -14.62
N GLY A 90 24.22 -21.87 -15.66
CA GLY A 90 25.32 -21.05 -16.18
C GLY A 90 25.78 -19.96 -15.21
N LEU A 91 24.88 -19.45 -14.36
CA LEU A 91 25.19 -18.40 -13.38
C LEU A 91 26.01 -18.92 -12.19
N GLU A 92 25.97 -20.22 -11.89
CA GLU A 92 26.80 -20.85 -10.84
C GLU A 92 28.30 -20.64 -11.09
N HIS A 93 28.71 -20.48 -12.36
CA HIS A 93 30.12 -20.42 -12.77
C HIS A 93 30.55 -19.03 -13.27
N SER A 94 29.61 -18.10 -13.48
CA SER A 94 29.88 -16.82 -14.15
C SER A 94 29.74 -15.58 -13.25
N PHE A 95 29.36 -15.75 -11.99
CA PHE A 95 29.01 -14.64 -11.11
C PHE A 95 29.99 -14.54 -9.93
N TYR A 96 30.63 -13.38 -9.75
CA TYR A 96 31.25 -12.98 -8.48
C TYR A 96 30.14 -12.58 -7.50
N GLY A 97 29.31 -13.57 -7.11
CA GLY A 97 28.15 -13.37 -6.25
C GLY A 97 28.47 -13.56 -4.77
N SER A 98 27.63 -13.00 -3.90
CA SER A 98 27.67 -13.38 -2.48
C SER A 98 27.24 -14.84 -2.31
N ALA A 99 27.71 -15.50 -1.25
CA ALA A 99 27.30 -16.87 -0.92
C ALA A 99 25.77 -17.02 -0.86
N THR A 100 25.07 -15.99 -0.37
CA THR A 100 23.61 -15.92 -0.32
C THR A 100 22.97 -15.99 -1.71
N LEU A 101 23.55 -15.31 -2.70
CA LEU A 101 23.05 -15.35 -4.08
C LEU A 101 23.24 -16.74 -4.69
N HIS A 102 24.38 -17.37 -4.45
CA HIS A 102 24.63 -18.75 -4.90
C HIS A 102 23.61 -19.72 -4.32
N THR A 103 23.36 -19.67 -3.01
CA THR A 103 22.33 -20.50 -2.36
C THR A 103 20.93 -20.25 -2.92
N ALA A 104 20.56 -18.99 -3.21
CA ALA A 104 19.27 -18.68 -3.79
C ALA A 104 19.11 -19.25 -5.22
N VAL A 105 20.15 -19.15 -6.04
CA VAL A 105 20.18 -19.72 -7.40
C VAL A 105 20.07 -21.25 -7.36
N ASP A 106 20.83 -21.91 -6.48
CA ASP A 106 20.78 -23.36 -6.30
C ASP A 106 19.39 -23.84 -5.86
N ASN A 107 18.79 -23.15 -4.90
CA ASN A 107 17.44 -23.46 -4.40
C ASN A 107 16.38 -23.29 -5.50
N LEU A 108 16.46 -22.20 -6.26
CA LEU A 108 15.54 -21.95 -7.36
C LEU A 108 15.70 -23.02 -8.45
N ARG A 109 16.94 -23.36 -8.82
CA ARG A 109 17.23 -24.41 -9.79
C ARG A 109 16.67 -25.75 -9.33
N ALA A 110 16.96 -26.17 -8.09
CA ALA A 110 16.48 -27.43 -7.53
C ALA A 110 14.95 -27.52 -7.55
N THR A 111 14.27 -26.42 -7.22
CA THR A 111 12.80 -26.32 -7.25
C THR A 111 12.27 -26.46 -8.67
N LEU A 112 12.85 -25.75 -9.64
CA LEU A 112 12.46 -25.85 -11.06
C LEU A 112 12.69 -27.26 -11.62
N SER A 113 13.82 -27.92 -11.30
CA SER A 113 14.08 -29.30 -11.71
C SER A 113 13.08 -30.29 -11.11
N GLN A 114 12.56 -30.04 -9.89
CA GLN A 114 11.51 -30.86 -9.28
C GLN A 114 10.17 -30.68 -9.98
N VAL A 115 9.80 -29.43 -10.31
CA VAL A 115 8.57 -29.13 -11.08
C VAL A 115 8.63 -29.78 -12.46
N ASN A 116 9.76 -29.67 -13.17
CA ASN A 116 9.92 -30.24 -14.50
C ASN A 116 9.84 -31.79 -14.49
N ARG A 117 10.43 -32.44 -13.48
CA ARG A 117 10.32 -33.91 -13.32
C ARG A 117 8.90 -34.38 -13.04
N LYS A 118 8.12 -33.60 -12.28
CA LYS A 118 6.70 -33.87 -12.02
C LYS A 118 5.82 -33.52 -13.23
N ALA A 119 6.26 -32.66 -14.14
CA ALA A 119 5.46 -32.23 -15.30
C ALA A 119 5.14 -33.37 -16.29
N GLY A 120 5.89 -34.47 -16.26
CA GLY A 120 5.60 -35.69 -17.04
C GLY A 120 4.33 -36.43 -16.62
N THR A 121 3.71 -36.09 -15.48
CA THR A 121 2.49 -36.74 -14.98
C THR A 121 1.21 -35.92 -15.21
N GLY A 122 1.30 -34.80 -15.93
CA GLY A 122 0.20 -33.86 -16.15
C GLY A 122 -0.03 -32.92 -14.96
N THR A 123 -0.23 -31.62 -15.27
CA THR A 123 -0.72 -30.53 -14.38
C THR A 123 0.24 -29.59 -13.61
N PRO A 124 1.53 -29.85 -13.30
CA PRO A 124 2.29 -28.96 -12.39
C PRO A 124 2.67 -27.59 -12.96
N LEU A 125 2.84 -27.49 -14.28
CA LEU A 125 3.35 -26.26 -14.90
C LEU A 125 2.29 -25.17 -15.01
N ALA A 126 1.07 -25.56 -15.38
CA ALA A 126 -0.07 -24.65 -15.44
C ALA A 126 -0.47 -24.15 -14.04
N SER A 127 -0.42 -25.02 -13.02
CA SER A 127 -0.64 -24.60 -11.63
C SER A 127 0.45 -23.65 -11.14
N LEU A 128 1.73 -23.90 -11.45
CA LEU A 128 2.81 -22.99 -11.10
C LEU A 128 2.67 -21.64 -11.81
N GLU A 129 2.35 -21.64 -13.11
CA GLU A 129 2.10 -20.42 -13.87
C GLU A 129 0.95 -19.61 -13.26
N HIS A 130 -0.15 -20.29 -12.93
CA HIS A 130 -1.26 -19.67 -12.22
C HIS A 130 -0.80 -19.06 -10.89
N ASP A 131 -0.14 -19.83 -10.02
CA ASP A 131 0.26 -19.35 -8.70
C ASP A 131 1.25 -18.16 -8.77
N LEU A 132 2.13 -18.13 -9.77
CA LEU A 132 3.08 -17.03 -9.97
C LEU A 132 2.41 -15.76 -10.51
N PHE A 133 1.45 -15.90 -11.43
CA PHE A 133 0.93 -14.77 -12.19
C PHE A 133 -0.51 -14.40 -11.88
N VAL A 134 -1.25 -15.15 -11.07
CA VAL A 134 -2.66 -14.87 -10.73
C VAL A 134 -2.85 -13.48 -10.12
N LEU A 135 -1.88 -13.00 -9.34
CA LEU A 135 -1.93 -11.67 -8.73
C LEU A 135 -1.39 -10.56 -9.63
N LEU A 136 -0.58 -10.89 -10.63
CA LEU A 136 0.09 -9.91 -11.48
C LEU A 136 -0.88 -8.95 -12.20
N PRO A 137 -2.00 -9.40 -12.81
CA PRO A 137 -2.99 -8.48 -13.37
C PRO A 137 -3.55 -7.50 -12.35
N ASN A 138 -3.78 -7.94 -11.11
CA ASN A 138 -4.30 -7.09 -10.05
C ASN A 138 -3.26 -6.04 -9.64
N LEU A 139 -2.00 -6.46 -9.47
CA LEU A 139 -0.90 -5.57 -9.13
C LEU A 139 -0.67 -4.52 -10.22
N LEU A 140 -0.71 -4.90 -11.49
CA LEU A 140 -0.56 -3.98 -12.62
C LEU A 140 -1.74 -3.02 -12.74
N ARG A 141 -2.98 -3.49 -12.52
CA ARG A 141 -4.16 -2.61 -12.47
C ARG A 141 -4.09 -1.61 -11.32
N GLN A 142 -3.65 -2.05 -10.14
CA GLN A 142 -3.47 -1.17 -8.98
C GLN A 142 -2.39 -0.13 -9.22
N LEU A 143 -1.26 -0.54 -9.81
CA LEU A 143 -0.19 0.38 -10.15
C LEU A 143 -0.64 1.40 -11.21
N ALA A 144 -1.37 0.96 -12.23
CA ALA A 144 -1.96 1.84 -13.24
C ALA A 144 -2.96 2.82 -12.63
N SER A 145 -3.84 2.39 -11.71
CA SER A 145 -4.80 3.28 -11.06
C SER A 145 -4.13 4.29 -10.13
N MET A 146 -3.01 3.93 -9.48
CA MET A 146 -2.22 4.85 -8.66
C MET A 146 -1.54 5.94 -9.49
N SER A 147 -1.27 5.71 -10.79
CA SER A 147 -0.67 6.70 -11.69
C SER A 147 -1.65 7.77 -12.20
N ASP A 148 -2.96 7.57 -12.00
CA ASP A 148 -4.03 8.42 -12.52
C ASP A 148 -5.00 8.86 -11.42
N VAL A 149 -4.44 9.37 -10.32
CA VAL A 149 -5.23 9.81 -9.16
C VAL A 149 -5.52 11.31 -9.26
N PRO A 150 -6.81 11.72 -9.27
CA PRO A 150 -7.16 13.14 -9.28
C PRO A 150 -6.83 13.80 -7.93
N PRO A 151 -6.61 15.12 -7.90
CA PRO A 151 -6.45 15.87 -6.65
C PRO A 151 -7.66 15.68 -5.72
N ILE A 152 -7.39 15.55 -4.43
CA ILE A 152 -8.39 15.44 -3.37
C ILE A 152 -8.62 16.84 -2.75
N SER A 153 -9.88 17.18 -2.57
CA SER A 153 -10.37 18.43 -1.99
C SER A 153 -11.59 18.17 -1.12
N PHE A 154 -12.03 19.16 -0.34
CA PHE A 154 -13.27 19.04 0.43
C PHE A 154 -14.52 18.81 -0.45
N LEU A 155 -14.50 19.27 -1.70
CA LEU A 155 -15.64 19.20 -2.63
C LEU A 155 -15.83 17.80 -3.25
N ASN A 156 -14.75 17.04 -3.41
CA ASN A 156 -14.76 15.72 -4.04
C ASN A 156 -14.45 14.57 -3.05
N MET A 157 -14.39 14.88 -1.76
CA MET A 157 -14.19 13.87 -0.72
C MET A 157 -15.45 13.03 -0.53
N ASP A 158 -15.28 11.73 -0.25
CA ASP A 158 -16.39 10.83 0.08
C ASP A 158 -17.19 11.38 1.27
N SER A 159 -18.50 11.50 1.10
CA SER A 159 -19.39 12.08 2.12
C SER A 159 -19.39 11.32 3.44
N ARG A 160 -19.03 10.03 3.45
CA ARG A 160 -18.86 9.21 4.65
C ARG A 160 -17.60 9.58 5.44
N ILE A 161 -16.60 10.17 4.80
CA ILE A 161 -15.43 10.73 5.49
C ILE A 161 -15.81 12.11 6.03
N THR A 162 -16.39 12.97 5.20
CA THR A 162 -16.79 14.32 5.60
C THR A 162 -17.75 14.30 6.79
N SER A 163 -18.75 13.42 6.79
CA SER A 163 -19.73 13.32 7.89
C SER A 163 -19.15 12.83 9.22
N ARG A 164 -17.95 12.22 9.22
CA ARG A 164 -17.25 11.87 10.46
C ARG A 164 -16.64 13.09 11.12
N TYR A 165 -16.19 14.08 10.34
CA TYR A 165 -15.48 15.25 10.87
C TYR A 165 -16.30 16.54 10.83
N VAL A 166 -17.37 16.60 10.04
CA VAL A 166 -18.22 17.78 9.89
C VAL A 166 -19.67 17.35 10.10
N SER A 167 -20.30 17.98 11.08
CA SER A 167 -21.69 17.75 11.43
C SER A 167 -22.64 18.61 10.58
N ASN A 168 -23.93 18.28 10.60
CA ASN A 168 -24.96 18.97 9.82
C ASN A 168 -25.11 20.46 10.18
N ASN A 169 -24.69 20.88 11.38
CA ASN A 169 -24.70 22.29 11.80
C ASN A 169 -23.37 23.01 11.48
N ASN A 170 -22.53 22.40 10.63
CA ASN A 170 -21.20 22.88 10.24
C ASN A 170 -20.18 22.96 11.39
N SER A 171 -20.38 22.23 12.50
CA SER A 171 -19.34 22.06 13.52
C SER A 171 -18.34 20.99 13.08
N TRP A 172 -17.06 21.24 13.37
CA TRP A 172 -15.90 20.46 12.96
C TRP A 172 -15.32 19.70 14.15
N ARG A 173 -15.13 18.39 14.01
CA ARG A 173 -14.47 17.52 14.99
C ARG A 173 -12.98 17.45 14.71
N LEU A 174 -12.20 17.66 15.76
CA LEU A 174 -10.77 17.42 15.81
C LEU A 174 -10.52 16.27 16.78
N GLU A 175 -9.66 15.35 16.40
CA GLU A 175 -9.21 14.22 17.20
C GLU A 175 -7.76 14.45 17.58
N VAL A 176 -7.51 14.72 18.85
CA VAL A 176 -6.18 14.99 19.40
C VAL A 176 -5.57 13.66 19.81
N ILE A 177 -4.51 13.28 19.11
CA ILE A 177 -3.79 12.03 19.34
C ILE A 177 -2.65 12.34 20.33
N PRO A 178 -2.67 11.74 21.53
CA PRO A 178 -1.68 12.00 22.56
C PRO A 178 -0.34 11.36 22.20
N GLU A 179 0.76 11.96 22.66
CA GLU A 179 2.12 11.40 22.52
C GLU A 179 2.30 10.13 23.38
N LYS A 180 1.53 10.00 24.45
CA LYS A 180 1.59 8.88 25.40
C LYS A 180 0.23 8.20 25.55
N ASP A 181 0.26 6.99 26.08
CA ASP A 181 -0.92 6.17 26.30
C ASP A 181 -1.78 6.70 27.48
N LEU A 182 -2.93 7.29 27.16
CA LEU A 182 -3.86 7.84 28.17
C LEU A 182 -4.51 6.77 29.06
N ALA A 183 -4.39 5.48 28.73
CA ALA A 183 -4.82 4.41 29.65
C ALA A 183 -3.98 4.40 30.94
N ARG A 184 -2.78 4.98 30.92
CA ARG A 184 -1.93 5.15 32.10
C ARG A 184 -2.28 6.45 32.82
N LYS A 185 -2.70 6.33 34.08
CA LYS A 185 -3.14 7.47 34.93
C LYS A 185 -2.12 8.61 35.01
N GLY A 186 -0.82 8.30 34.98
CA GLY A 186 0.25 9.30 34.99
C GLY A 186 0.26 10.13 33.70
N ASP A 187 0.17 9.46 32.56
CA ASP A 187 0.20 10.08 31.23
C ASP A 187 -1.07 10.89 30.96
N LEU A 188 -2.24 10.41 31.42
CA LEU A 188 -3.49 11.18 31.37
C LEU A 188 -3.39 12.50 32.13
N ARG A 189 -2.79 12.49 33.32
CA ARG A 189 -2.65 13.72 34.13
C ARG A 189 -1.77 14.75 33.45
N THR A 190 -0.66 14.32 32.84
CA THR A 190 0.24 15.20 32.07
C THR A 190 -0.45 15.74 30.81
N PHE A 191 -1.33 14.96 30.18
CA PHE A 191 -2.01 15.36 28.97
C PHE A 191 -3.11 16.43 29.21
N VAL A 192 -3.77 16.41 30.36
CA VAL A 192 -4.88 17.34 30.69
C VAL A 192 -4.49 18.52 31.58
N SER A 193 -3.24 18.56 32.08
CA SER A 193 -2.70 19.65 32.90
C SER A 193 -2.25 20.82 32.04
#